data_AF-A0A3B0N8F2-F1
#
_entry.id   AF-A0A3B0N8F2-F1
#
_cell.length_a   1.000
_cell.length_b   1.000
_cell.length_c   1.000
_cell.angle_alpha   90.00
_cell.angle_beta   90.00
_cell.angle_gamma   90.00
#
_symmetry.space_group_name_H-M   'P 1'
#
loop_
_entity.id
_entity.type
_entity.pdbx_description
1 polymer ?
#
loop_
_entity_poly.entity_id
_entity_poly.type
_entity_poly.pdbx_seq_one_letter_code
_entity_poly.pdbx_strand_id
1 'polypeptide(L)'
;MALTHHGVLDTIKEKLDKLSKLDHDFLDPDQNSSLLSTFNDIFNLTSEFIKNTSKEDLLISEFVNYRNDVFNQYNDKLQNSIQLTNELEKQKEFEEQANKNAKESLKSKQLNFSDGEFRILMSRQEIMDKLNEWKHICDLEQIEIKKLKCQIDILEDKISTNKFNSNQISYYNKLYYELLTSALKISILNVDEKSNVNLAILSESKKENEQTWHRFSSSKDCDVATCDFLWNLIEKSLCNNGVRSSFKDPNTPKLNSIHLVSRNYN
;
A
#
# COMPACT_ATOMS: atom_id res chain seq x y z
N MET A 1 64.60 -46.99 69.49
CA MET A 1 63.74 -47.29 68.32
C MET A 1 62.34 -47.53 68.83
N ALA A 2 61.38 -46.65 68.57
CA ALA A 2 59.99 -46.87 68.95
C ALA A 2 59.42 -47.96 68.03
N LEU A 3 59.08 -49.12 68.60
CA LEU A 3 58.38 -50.18 67.87
C LEU A 3 57.01 -49.63 67.44
N THR A 4 56.65 -49.82 66.17
CA THR A 4 55.31 -49.47 65.68
C THR A 4 54.27 -50.35 66.40
N HIS A 5 53.03 -49.87 66.50
CA HIS A 5 51.92 -50.60 67.16
C HIS A 5 51.81 -52.07 66.69
N HIS A 6 52.05 -52.33 65.40
CA HIS A 6 52.15 -53.68 64.84
C HIS A 6 53.39 -54.47 65.31
N GLY A 7 54.56 -53.84 65.36
CA GLY A 7 55.79 -54.48 65.86
C GLY A 7 55.71 -54.88 67.34
N VAL A 8 55.01 -54.09 68.17
CA VAL A 8 54.77 -54.46 69.58
C VAL A 8 53.86 -55.68 69.68
N LEU A 9 52.78 -55.73 68.88
CA LEU A 9 51.83 -56.85 68.87
C LEU A 9 52.48 -58.15 68.36
N ASP A 10 53.33 -58.06 67.34
CA ASP A 10 54.09 -59.19 66.80
C ASP A 10 55.12 -59.71 67.82
N THR A 11 55.77 -58.82 68.57
CA THR A 11 56.71 -59.18 69.64
C THR A 11 55.99 -59.86 70.82
N ILE A 12 54.79 -59.40 71.18
CA ILE A 12 53.96 -60.05 72.21
C ILE A 12 53.56 -61.46 71.77
N LYS A 13 53.12 -61.63 70.52
CA LYS A 13 52.80 -62.95 69.95
C LYS A 13 54.01 -63.89 69.94
N GLU A 14 55.17 -63.40 69.51
CA GLU A 14 56.40 -64.21 69.49
C GLU A 14 56.79 -64.69 70.90
N LYS A 15 56.67 -63.83 71.92
CA LYS A 15 56.97 -64.20 73.31
C LYS A 15 55.93 -65.18 73.89
N LEU A 16 54.65 -65.03 73.56
CA LEU A 16 53.59 -65.99 73.94
C LEU A 16 53.78 -67.35 73.27
N ASP A 17 54.17 -67.38 71.99
CA ASP A 17 54.48 -68.60 71.25
C ASP A 17 55.72 -69.33 71.78
N LYS A 18 56.68 -68.60 72.37
CA LYS A 18 57.82 -69.19 73.08
C LYS A 18 57.37 -69.81 74.41
N LEU A 19 56.52 -69.13 75.17
CA LEU A 19 55.96 -69.65 76.42
C LEU A 19 55.08 -70.90 76.20
N SER A 20 54.36 -71.00 75.09
CA SER A 20 53.50 -72.15 74.79
C SER A 20 54.27 -73.43 74.42
N LYS A 21 55.57 -73.32 74.13
CA LYS A 21 56.46 -74.43 73.73
C LYS A 21 57.48 -74.82 74.81
N LEU A 22 57.39 -74.21 75.98
CA LEU A 22 58.35 -74.41 77.07
C LEU A 22 58.03 -75.71 77.84
N ASP A 23 58.98 -76.63 77.87
CA ASP A 23 59.00 -77.79 78.77
C ASP A 23 59.88 -77.39 79.97
N HIS A 24 59.27 -77.16 81.14
CA HIS A 24 59.87 -76.36 82.20
C HIS A 24 59.96 -77.11 83.52
N ASP A 25 61.14 -77.10 84.15
CA ASP A 25 61.35 -77.67 85.47
C ASP A 25 61.22 -76.58 86.54
N PHE A 26 60.11 -76.60 87.28
CA PHE A 26 59.79 -75.63 88.33
C PHE A 26 60.74 -75.69 89.54
N LEU A 27 61.61 -76.70 89.62
CA LEU A 27 62.60 -76.84 90.68
C LEU A 27 63.94 -76.16 90.35
N ASP A 28 64.14 -75.73 89.09
CA ASP A 28 65.31 -74.96 88.67
C ASP A 28 65.06 -73.44 88.86
N PRO A 29 65.75 -72.78 89.80
CA PRO A 29 65.54 -71.37 90.10
C PRO A 29 65.92 -70.43 88.94
N ASP A 30 66.90 -70.80 88.11
CA ASP A 30 67.30 -69.97 86.95
C ASP A 30 66.21 -69.98 85.88
N GLN A 31 65.63 -71.15 85.65
CA GLN A 31 64.47 -71.35 84.78
C GLN A 31 63.24 -70.55 85.22
N ASN A 32 62.89 -70.61 86.52
CA ASN A 32 61.80 -69.81 87.09
C ASN A 32 62.01 -68.30 86.91
N SER A 33 63.24 -67.81 87.12
CA SER A 33 63.56 -66.39 86.96
C SER A 33 63.34 -65.90 85.51
N SER A 34 63.72 -66.72 84.53
CA SER A 34 63.54 -66.44 83.11
C SER A 34 62.06 -66.42 82.69
N LEU A 35 61.25 -67.34 83.24
CA LEU A 35 59.80 -67.37 83.01
C LEU A 35 59.13 -66.08 83.53
N LEU A 36 59.41 -65.72 84.79
CA LEU A 36 58.88 -64.51 85.42
C LEU A 36 59.30 -63.24 84.66
N SER A 37 60.56 -63.17 84.20
CA SER A 37 61.01 -62.07 83.36
C SER A 37 60.24 -61.99 82.04
N THR A 38 59.97 -63.13 81.40
CA THR A 38 59.23 -63.19 80.13
C THR A 38 57.77 -62.77 80.32
N PHE A 39 57.13 -63.20 81.42
CA PHE A 39 55.77 -62.74 81.78
C PHE A 39 55.72 -61.25 82.07
N ASN A 40 56.67 -60.72 82.84
CA ASN A 40 56.75 -59.28 83.14
C ASN A 40 56.96 -58.46 81.86
N ASP A 41 57.81 -58.93 80.95
CA ASP A 41 58.01 -58.29 79.66
C ASP A 41 56.73 -58.25 78.81
N ILE A 42 56.01 -59.37 78.71
CA ILE A 42 54.73 -59.43 77.98
C ILE A 42 53.71 -58.49 78.62
N PHE A 43 53.64 -58.47 79.95
CA PHE A 43 52.75 -57.58 80.69
C PHE A 43 53.06 -56.10 80.40
N ASN A 44 54.33 -55.72 80.46
CA ASN A 44 54.77 -54.34 80.18
C ASN A 44 54.47 -53.92 78.75
N LEU A 45 54.79 -54.78 77.76
CA LEU A 45 54.51 -54.52 76.35
C LEU A 45 53.00 -54.41 76.07
N THR A 46 52.19 -55.27 76.70
CA THR A 46 50.73 -55.22 76.56
C THR A 46 50.16 -53.96 77.19
N SER A 47 50.66 -53.55 78.35
CA SER A 47 50.26 -52.30 79.01
C SER A 47 50.61 -51.08 78.16
N GLU A 48 51.81 -51.04 77.57
CA GLU A 48 52.25 -49.96 76.69
C GLU A 48 51.44 -49.91 75.38
N PHE A 49 51.12 -51.07 74.81
CA PHE A 49 50.24 -51.19 73.65
C PHE A 49 48.84 -50.65 73.92
N ILE A 50 48.23 -51.03 75.04
CA ILE A 50 46.89 -50.57 75.45
C ILE A 50 46.89 -49.06 75.73
N LYS A 51 47.96 -48.52 76.31
CA LYS A 51 48.09 -47.08 76.60
C LYS A 51 48.36 -46.22 75.36
N ASN A 52 48.79 -46.83 74.25
CA ASN A 52 49.16 -46.10 73.05
C ASN A 52 47.91 -45.75 72.22
N THR A 53 47.29 -44.62 72.56
CA THR A 53 46.14 -44.02 71.87
C THR A 53 46.53 -43.09 70.73
N SER A 54 47.82 -42.95 70.41
CA SER A 54 48.32 -41.92 69.48
C SER A 54 47.63 -41.90 68.12
N LYS A 55 47.26 -43.06 67.57
CA LYS A 55 46.49 -43.14 66.32
C LYS A 55 45.03 -42.71 66.49
N GLU A 56 44.41 -43.06 67.60
CA GLU A 56 43.03 -42.67 67.91
C GLU A 56 42.94 -41.15 68.13
N ASP A 57 43.89 -40.59 68.88
CA ASP A 57 44.00 -39.15 69.13
C ASP A 57 44.19 -38.37 67.81
N LEU A 58 45.01 -38.90 66.90
CA LEU A 58 45.24 -38.31 65.59
C LEU A 58 43.96 -38.34 64.74
N LEU A 59 43.24 -39.47 64.69
CA LEU A 59 41.95 -39.57 64.00
C LEU A 59 40.88 -38.64 64.60
N ILE A 60 40.84 -38.51 65.94
CA ILE A 60 39.94 -37.55 66.62
C ILE A 60 40.30 -36.13 66.19
N SER A 61 41.58 -35.77 66.14
CA SER A 61 42.02 -34.44 65.71
C SER A 61 41.66 -34.15 64.24
N GLU A 62 41.84 -35.12 63.35
CA GLU A 62 41.45 -35.01 61.93
C GLU A 62 39.94 -34.82 61.80
N PHE A 63 39.14 -35.58 62.54
CA PHE A 63 37.69 -35.45 62.55
C PHE A 63 37.24 -34.07 63.05
N VAL A 64 37.83 -33.57 64.13
CA VAL A 64 37.52 -32.24 64.68
C VAL A 64 37.88 -31.14 63.67
N ASN A 65 39.05 -31.24 63.04
CA ASN A 65 39.48 -30.29 62.02
C ASN A 65 38.53 -30.30 60.83
N TYR A 66 38.21 -31.48 60.28
CA TYR A 66 37.26 -31.62 59.19
C TYR A 66 35.88 -31.04 59.54
N ARG A 67 35.37 -31.32 60.75
CA ARG A 67 34.11 -30.77 61.23
C ARG A 67 34.15 -29.24 61.29
N ASN A 68 35.24 -28.66 61.78
CA ASN A 68 35.40 -27.21 61.87
C ASN A 68 35.49 -26.57 60.48
N ASP A 69 36.20 -27.18 59.54
CA ASP A 69 36.31 -26.69 58.16
C ASP A 69 34.93 -26.67 57.48
N VAL A 70 34.16 -27.75 57.63
CA VAL A 70 32.79 -27.82 57.10
C VAL A 70 31.91 -26.77 57.76
N PHE A 71 31.98 -26.61 59.08
CA PHE A 71 31.21 -25.60 59.81
C PHE A 71 31.52 -24.19 59.32
N ASN A 72 32.81 -23.85 59.16
CA ASN A 72 33.23 -22.54 58.68
C ASN A 72 32.73 -22.27 57.25
N GLN A 73 32.86 -23.25 56.34
CA GLN A 73 32.36 -23.10 54.97
C GLN A 73 30.86 -22.83 54.90
N TYR A 74 30.06 -23.52 55.73
CA TYR A 74 28.62 -23.27 55.78
C TYR A 74 28.28 -21.93 56.44
N ASN A 75 29.01 -21.55 57.48
CA ASN A 75 28.81 -20.28 58.15
C ASN A 75 29.14 -19.11 57.22
N ASP A 76 30.23 -19.18 56.46
CA ASP A 76 30.60 -18.16 55.47
C ASP A 76 29.53 -18.02 54.38
N LYS A 77 29.03 -19.15 53.85
CA LYS A 77 27.92 -19.15 52.88
C LYS A 77 26.65 -18.53 53.47
N LEU A 78 26.33 -18.84 54.72
CA LEU A 78 25.18 -18.29 55.41
C LEU A 78 25.30 -16.77 55.60
N GLN A 79 26.46 -16.29 56.07
CA GLN A 79 26.71 -14.86 56.25
C GLN A 79 26.64 -14.10 54.92
N ASN A 80 27.23 -14.64 53.85
CA ASN A 80 27.14 -14.05 52.52
C ASN A 80 25.69 -13.98 52.01
N SER A 81 24.89 -15.04 52.24
CA SER A 81 23.47 -15.06 51.85
C SER A 81 22.65 -14.05 52.65
N ILE A 82 22.90 -13.91 53.96
CA ILE A 82 22.24 -12.92 54.80
C ILE A 82 22.57 -11.51 54.32
N GLN A 83 23.86 -11.23 54.03
CA GLN A 83 24.28 -9.93 53.52
C GLN A 83 23.61 -9.61 52.19
N LEU A 84 23.62 -10.55 51.25
CA LEU A 84 22.97 -10.39 49.95
C LEU A 84 21.46 -10.11 50.09
N THR A 85 20.80 -10.80 51.02
CA THR A 85 19.36 -10.61 51.28
C THR A 85 19.07 -9.19 51.78
N ASN A 86 19.88 -8.70 52.73
CA ASN A 86 19.76 -7.36 53.27
C ASN A 86 20.03 -6.27 52.20
N GLU A 87 20.98 -6.50 51.30
CA GLU A 87 21.26 -5.59 50.18
C GLU A 87 20.08 -5.54 49.18
N LEU A 88 19.52 -6.70 48.82
CA LEU A 88 18.36 -6.78 47.94
C LEU A 88 17.11 -6.15 48.56
N GLU A 89 16.91 -6.30 49.87
CA GLU A 89 15.77 -5.70 50.56
C GLU A 89 15.84 -4.17 50.55
N LYS A 90 17.04 -3.59 50.77
CA LYS A 90 17.27 -2.14 50.60
C LYS A 90 17.03 -1.66 49.17
N GLN A 91 17.48 -2.43 48.17
CA GLN A 91 17.24 -2.09 46.77
C GLN A 91 15.74 -2.09 46.44
N LYS A 92 15.02 -3.11 46.93
CA LYS A 92 13.57 -3.20 46.77
C LYS A 92 12.85 -1.99 47.39
N GLU A 93 13.19 -1.59 48.61
CA GLU A 93 12.61 -0.42 49.25
C GLU A 93 12.84 0.87 48.45
N PHE A 94 14.07 1.03 47.92
CA PHE A 94 14.40 2.17 47.06
C PHE A 94 13.58 2.19 45.76
N GLU A 95 13.45 1.04 45.09
CA GLU A 95 12.66 0.91 43.86
C GLU A 95 11.16 1.13 44.11
N GLU A 96 10.61 0.60 45.20
CA GLU A 96 9.22 0.80 45.58
C GLU A 96 8.93 2.29 45.82
N GLN A 97 9.84 3.00 46.50
CA GLN A 97 9.71 4.44 46.71
C GLN A 97 9.83 5.23 45.40
N ALA A 98 10.78 4.87 44.53
CA ALA A 98 10.93 5.50 43.21
C ALA A 98 9.66 5.30 42.35
N ASN A 99 9.09 4.10 42.36
CA ASN A 99 7.86 3.78 41.64
C ASN A 99 6.66 4.56 42.21
N LYS A 100 6.54 4.66 43.53
CA LYS A 100 5.50 5.49 44.17
C LYS A 100 5.60 6.94 43.72
N ASN A 101 6.79 7.53 43.75
CA ASN A 101 7.05 8.89 43.30
C ASN A 101 6.70 9.07 41.80
N ALA A 102 7.09 8.11 40.95
CA ALA A 102 6.78 8.14 39.53
C ALA A 102 5.26 8.08 39.26
N LYS A 103 4.53 7.24 40.01
CA LYS A 103 3.07 7.13 39.91
C LYS A 103 2.36 8.41 40.36
N GLU A 104 2.83 9.03 41.43
CA GLU A 104 2.32 10.33 41.89
C GLU A 104 2.60 11.44 40.88
N SER A 105 3.82 11.48 40.32
CA SER A 105 4.18 12.41 39.26
C SER A 105 3.28 12.25 38.03
N LEU A 106 3.04 11.01 37.59
CA LEU A 106 2.16 10.72 36.45
C LEU A 106 0.72 11.18 36.71
N LYS A 107 0.18 10.90 37.90
CA LYS A 107 -1.14 11.40 38.31
C LYS A 107 -1.20 12.93 38.31
N SER A 108 -0.19 13.61 38.84
CA SER A 108 -0.14 15.08 38.82
C SER A 108 -0.10 15.63 37.40
N LYS A 109 0.67 15.01 36.49
CA LYS A 109 0.69 15.39 35.07
C LYS A 109 -0.64 15.11 34.38
N GLN A 110 -1.30 14.00 34.71
CA GLN A 110 -2.64 13.69 34.20
C GLN A 110 -3.69 14.70 34.68
N LEU A 111 -3.58 15.19 35.92
CA LEU A 111 -4.42 16.27 36.45
C LEU A 111 -4.06 17.65 35.87
N ASN A 112 -2.82 17.83 35.41
CA ASN A 112 -2.35 19.07 34.78
C ASN A 112 -2.77 19.22 33.31
N PHE A 113 -3.27 18.16 32.66
CA PHE A 113 -4.05 18.35 31.43
C PHE A 113 -5.37 19.01 31.83
N SER A 114 -5.42 20.34 31.73
CA SER A 114 -6.65 21.07 32.00
C SER A 114 -7.73 20.63 31.00
N ASP A 115 -9.00 20.64 31.41
CA ASP A 115 -10.13 20.44 30.50
C ASP A 115 -10.05 21.38 29.27
N GLY A 116 -9.40 22.53 29.41
CA GLY A 116 -9.06 23.46 28.32
C GLY A 116 -8.09 22.90 27.29
N GLU A 117 -7.01 22.20 27.69
CA GLU A 117 -6.05 21.60 26.76
C GLU A 117 -6.66 20.43 25.99
N PHE A 118 -7.47 19.61 26.66
CA PHE A 118 -8.22 18.54 26.01
C PHE A 118 -9.23 19.11 25.00
N ARG A 119 -9.95 20.18 25.37
CA ARG A 119 -10.83 20.91 24.44
C ARG A 119 -10.06 21.49 23.25
N ILE A 120 -8.87 22.06 23.46
CA ILE A 120 -8.04 22.57 22.36
C ILE A 120 -7.63 21.44 21.40
N LEU A 121 -7.25 20.26 21.91
CA LEU A 121 -6.94 19.11 21.08
C LEU A 121 -8.16 18.60 20.30
N MET A 122 -9.32 18.52 20.94
CA MET A 122 -10.57 18.16 20.27
C MET A 122 -10.97 19.17 19.19
N SER A 123 -10.91 20.47 19.50
CA SER A 123 -11.18 21.53 18.52
C SER A 123 -10.18 21.51 17.36
N ARG A 124 -8.91 21.18 17.61
CA ARG A 124 -7.91 21.01 16.56
C ARG A 124 -8.24 19.83 15.65
N GLN A 125 -8.72 18.72 16.23
CA GLN A 125 -9.17 17.56 15.47
C GLN A 125 -10.40 17.91 14.60
N GLU A 126 -11.39 18.59 15.17
CA GLU A 126 -12.59 19.04 14.42
C GLU A 126 -12.23 19.97 13.26
N ILE A 127 -11.25 20.87 13.43
CA ILE A 127 -10.75 21.73 12.36
C ILE A 127 -10.06 20.90 11.27
N MET A 128 -9.27 19.89 11.66
CA MET A 128 -8.58 19.02 10.71
C MET A 128 -9.57 18.20 9.88
N ASP A 129 -10.64 17.70 10.49
CA ASP A 129 -11.68 16.95 9.81
C ASP A 129 -12.42 17.83 8.78
N LYS A 130 -12.78 19.07 9.17
CA LYS A 130 -13.37 20.06 8.25
C LYS A 130 -12.43 20.40 7.10
N LEU A 131 -11.13 20.56 7.37
CA LEU A 131 -10.15 20.85 6.33
C LEU A 131 -10.06 19.71 5.31
N ASN A 132 -10.11 18.45 5.77
CA ASN A 132 -10.09 17.28 4.89
C ASN A 132 -11.37 17.20 4.04
N GLU A 133 -12.53 17.49 4.61
CA GLU A 133 -13.79 17.56 3.88
C GLU A 133 -13.75 18.64 2.79
N TRP A 134 -13.28 19.84 3.13
CA TRP A 134 -13.15 20.95 2.17
C TRP A 134 -12.17 20.62 1.05
N LYS A 135 -11.05 19.99 1.39
CA LYS A 135 -10.08 19.54 0.39
C LYS A 135 -10.71 18.54 -0.59
N HIS A 136 -11.47 17.58 -0.09
CA HIS A 136 -12.19 16.62 -0.94
C HIS A 136 -13.23 17.32 -1.85
N ILE A 137 -13.96 18.31 -1.34
CA ILE A 137 -14.88 19.12 -2.15
C ILE A 137 -14.12 19.86 -3.26
N CYS A 138 -13.00 20.50 -2.95
CA CYS A 138 -12.17 21.16 -3.95
C CYS A 138 -11.66 20.19 -5.03
N ASP A 139 -11.26 18.98 -4.64
CA ASP A 139 -10.82 17.95 -5.59
C ASP A 139 -11.96 17.53 -6.55
N LEU A 140 -13.18 17.39 -6.03
CA LEU A 140 -14.37 17.11 -6.84
C LEU A 140 -14.71 18.26 -7.80
N GLU A 141 -14.71 19.50 -7.32
CA GLU A 141 -14.94 20.69 -8.15
C GLU A 141 -13.88 20.81 -9.25
N GLN A 142 -12.63 20.46 -8.95
CA GLN A 142 -11.56 20.47 -9.94
C GLN A 142 -11.79 19.44 -11.06
N ILE A 143 -12.32 18.25 -10.72
CA ILE A 143 -12.73 17.24 -11.70
C ILE A 143 -13.87 17.76 -12.56
N GLU A 144 -14.88 18.40 -11.96
CA GLU A 144 -16.01 18.97 -12.69
C GLU A 144 -15.57 20.10 -13.64
N ILE A 145 -14.68 20.99 -13.20
CA ILE A 145 -14.09 22.02 -14.06
C ILE A 145 -13.37 21.41 -15.25
N LYS A 146 -12.58 20.34 -15.05
CA LYS A 146 -11.90 19.64 -16.16
C LYS A 146 -12.91 19.01 -17.14
N LYS A 147 -13.99 18.43 -16.62
CA LYS A 147 -15.07 17.85 -17.44
C LYS A 147 -15.77 18.93 -18.29
N LEU A 148 -16.12 20.07 -17.68
CA LEU A 148 -16.76 21.18 -18.38
C LEU A 148 -15.85 21.78 -19.47
N LYS A 149 -14.54 21.92 -19.20
CA LYS A 149 -13.56 22.35 -20.21
C LYS A 149 -13.54 21.42 -21.42
N CYS A 150 -13.46 20.11 -21.20
CA CYS A 150 -13.51 19.13 -22.27
C CYS A 150 -14.81 19.22 -23.10
N GLN A 151 -15.95 19.48 -22.45
CA GLN A 151 -17.21 19.70 -23.15
C GLN A 151 -17.21 20.97 -24.00
N ILE A 152 -16.62 22.06 -23.50
CA ILE A 152 -16.44 23.30 -24.27
C ILE A 152 -15.59 23.02 -25.51
N ASP A 153 -14.44 22.36 -25.36
CA ASP A 153 -13.55 22.02 -26.47
C ASP A 153 -14.30 21.21 -27.55
N ILE A 154 -15.08 20.19 -27.16
CA ILE A 154 -15.90 19.39 -28.08
C ILE A 154 -16.94 20.24 -28.81
N LEU A 155 -17.56 21.20 -28.14
CA LEU A 155 -18.57 22.08 -28.75
C LEU A 155 -17.92 23.07 -29.73
N GLU A 156 -16.76 23.61 -29.39
CA GLU A 156 -15.98 24.49 -30.27
C GLU A 156 -15.53 23.76 -31.55
N ASP A 157 -15.09 22.50 -31.43
CA ASP A 157 -14.76 21.64 -32.57
C ASP A 157 -15.98 21.39 -33.47
N LYS A 158 -17.15 21.12 -32.88
CA LYS A 158 -18.41 20.95 -33.64
C LYS A 158 -18.82 22.22 -34.37
N ILE A 159 -18.71 23.39 -33.72
CA ILE A 159 -19.01 24.68 -34.35
C ILE A 159 -18.07 24.93 -35.53
N SER A 160 -16.77 24.67 -35.35
CA SER A 160 -15.75 24.83 -36.39
C SER A 160 -16.02 23.91 -37.58
N THR A 161 -16.37 22.65 -37.32
CA THR A 161 -16.75 21.67 -38.35
C THR A 161 -18.02 22.10 -39.10
N ASN A 162 -19.05 22.58 -38.38
CA ASN A 162 -20.28 23.06 -39.00
C ASN A 162 -20.05 24.30 -39.87
N LYS A 163 -19.22 25.26 -39.43
CA LYS A 163 -18.83 26.44 -40.23
C LYS A 163 -18.08 26.02 -41.50
N PHE A 164 -17.19 25.04 -41.41
CA PHE A 164 -16.49 24.51 -42.57
C PHE A 164 -17.48 23.88 -43.57
N ASN A 165 -18.41 23.05 -43.09
CA ASN A 165 -19.43 22.42 -43.92
C ASN A 165 -20.38 23.44 -44.57
N SER A 166 -20.82 24.48 -43.84
CA SER A 166 -21.69 25.52 -44.40
C SER A 166 -21.00 26.31 -45.51
N ASN A 167 -19.71 26.58 -45.36
CA ASN A 167 -18.93 27.30 -46.38
C ASN A 167 -18.74 26.46 -47.64
N GLN A 168 -18.53 25.14 -47.52
CA GLN A 168 -18.49 24.24 -48.67
C GLN A 168 -19.83 24.14 -49.38
N ILE A 169 -20.94 23.99 -48.65
CA ILE A 169 -22.29 23.94 -49.23
C ILE A 169 -22.60 25.25 -49.98
N SER A 170 -22.23 26.41 -49.43
CA SER A 170 -22.39 27.70 -50.10
C SER A 170 -21.59 27.77 -51.41
N TYR A 171 -20.34 27.29 -51.41
CA TYR A 171 -19.49 27.24 -52.60
C TYR A 171 -20.06 26.32 -53.69
N TYR A 172 -20.48 25.10 -53.34
CA TYR A 172 -21.08 24.16 -54.29
C TYR A 172 -22.42 24.67 -54.84
N ASN A 173 -23.26 25.29 -54.00
CA ASN A 173 -24.50 25.90 -54.46
C ASN A 173 -24.22 27.04 -55.44
N LYS A 174 -23.22 27.89 -55.17
CA LYS A 174 -22.82 28.96 -56.09
C LYS A 174 -22.39 28.41 -57.46
N LEU A 175 -21.53 27.39 -57.48
CA LEU A 175 -21.11 26.72 -58.71
C LEU A 175 -22.29 26.09 -59.47
N TYR A 176 -23.23 25.48 -58.76
CA TYR A 176 -24.44 24.92 -59.35
C TYR A 176 -25.33 26.00 -59.98
N TYR A 177 -25.51 27.14 -59.30
CA TYR A 177 -26.25 28.28 -59.86
C TYR A 177 -25.54 28.90 -61.06
N GLU A 178 -24.21 29.02 -61.04
CA GLU A 178 -23.41 29.48 -62.19
C GLU A 178 -23.52 28.51 -63.38
N LEU A 179 -23.52 27.20 -63.14
CA LEU A 179 -23.73 26.19 -64.16
C LEU A 179 -25.15 26.28 -64.76
N LEU A 180 -26.18 26.38 -63.92
CA LEU A 180 -27.57 26.51 -64.39
C LEU A 180 -27.77 27.79 -65.20
N THR A 181 -27.27 28.93 -64.72
CA THR A 181 -27.43 30.21 -65.41
C THR A 181 -26.67 30.25 -66.74
N SER A 182 -25.46 29.68 -66.80
CA SER A 182 -24.66 29.62 -68.03
C SER A 182 -25.20 28.62 -69.05
N ALA A 183 -25.54 27.40 -68.64
CA ALA A 183 -26.04 26.36 -69.56
C ALA A 183 -27.44 26.69 -70.11
N LEU A 184 -28.28 27.34 -69.30
CA LEU A 184 -29.70 27.56 -69.63
C LEU A 184 -30.01 28.98 -70.09
N LYS A 185 -28.98 29.85 -70.20
CA LYS A 185 -29.12 31.30 -70.45
C LYS A 185 -30.23 31.91 -69.56
N ILE A 186 -30.25 31.51 -68.29
CA ILE A 186 -31.25 31.97 -67.31
C ILE A 186 -30.71 33.20 -66.58
N SER A 187 -31.51 34.27 -66.52
CA SER A 187 -31.23 35.48 -65.75
C SER A 187 -32.21 35.60 -64.58
N ILE A 188 -31.71 35.78 -63.36
CA ILE A 188 -32.56 36.06 -62.19
C ILE A 188 -33.01 37.52 -62.26
N LEU A 189 -34.32 37.76 -62.30
CA LEU A 189 -34.89 39.11 -62.39
C LEU A 189 -35.03 39.76 -61.01
N ASN A 190 -35.64 39.06 -60.05
CA ASN A 190 -35.66 39.47 -58.64
C ASN A 190 -36.05 38.31 -57.72
N VAL A 191 -35.96 38.54 -56.40
CA VAL A 191 -36.58 37.71 -55.37
C VAL A 191 -37.66 38.56 -54.70
N ASP A 192 -38.88 38.04 -54.56
CA ASP A 192 -40.00 38.77 -53.94
C ASP A 192 -39.94 38.76 -52.40
N GLU A 193 -40.80 39.56 -51.75
CA GLU A 193 -40.90 39.67 -50.29
C GLU A 193 -41.29 38.35 -49.60
N LYS A 194 -41.79 37.37 -50.35
CA LYS A 194 -42.15 36.02 -49.87
C LYS A 194 -41.07 34.98 -50.16
N SER A 195 -39.86 35.41 -50.54
CA SER A 195 -38.73 34.56 -50.94
C SER A 195 -38.95 33.73 -52.21
N ASN A 196 -39.89 34.10 -53.08
CA ASN A 196 -40.05 33.45 -54.39
C ASN A 196 -39.06 34.04 -55.39
N VAL A 197 -38.43 33.18 -56.19
CA VAL A 197 -37.40 33.57 -57.16
C VAL A 197 -38.04 33.75 -58.54
N ASN A 198 -37.91 34.94 -59.12
CA ASN A 198 -38.36 35.26 -60.47
C ASN A 198 -37.20 35.12 -61.47
N LEU A 199 -37.35 34.22 -62.44
CA LEU A 199 -36.35 33.85 -63.44
C LEU A 199 -36.81 34.28 -64.85
N ALA A 200 -35.86 34.66 -65.70
CA ALA A 200 -36.04 34.84 -67.14
C ALA A 200 -35.21 33.77 -67.87
N ILE A 201 -35.85 32.95 -68.69
CA ILE A 201 -35.24 31.84 -69.42
C ILE A 201 -35.27 32.19 -70.90
N LEU A 202 -34.10 32.24 -71.55
CA LEU A 202 -34.02 32.44 -72.99
C LEU A 202 -34.20 31.10 -73.71
N SER A 203 -35.26 30.95 -74.49
CA SER A 203 -35.42 29.82 -75.41
C SER A 203 -35.14 30.28 -76.84
N GLU A 204 -34.44 29.44 -77.60
CA GLU A 204 -34.19 29.63 -79.02
C GLU A 204 -35.07 28.66 -79.82
N SER A 205 -35.83 29.20 -80.76
CA SER A 205 -36.69 28.39 -81.63
C SER A 205 -35.87 27.73 -82.74
N LYS A 206 -36.35 26.59 -83.27
CA LYS A 206 -35.73 25.91 -84.44
C LYS A 206 -35.85 26.69 -85.76
N LYS A 207 -36.65 27.76 -85.80
CA LYS A 207 -36.69 28.69 -86.93
C LYS A 207 -35.65 29.78 -86.68
N GLU A 208 -34.73 29.92 -87.63
CA GLU A 208 -33.57 30.82 -87.54
C GLU A 208 -33.95 32.21 -87.00
N ASN A 209 -33.24 32.62 -85.94
CA ASN A 209 -33.22 33.96 -85.32
C ASN A 209 -34.43 34.41 -84.48
N GLU A 210 -35.30 33.52 -83.99
CA GLU A 210 -36.30 33.90 -82.95
C GLU A 210 -35.85 33.48 -81.54
N GLN A 211 -35.48 34.47 -80.74
CA GLN A 211 -35.20 34.34 -79.30
C GLN A 211 -36.43 34.76 -78.49
N THR A 212 -36.91 33.89 -77.59
CA THR A 212 -38.06 34.20 -76.73
C THR A 212 -37.65 34.15 -75.26
N TRP A 213 -37.93 35.21 -74.52
CA TRP A 213 -37.73 35.24 -73.07
C TRP A 213 -38.99 34.75 -72.35
N HIS A 214 -38.85 33.69 -71.56
CA HIS A 214 -39.91 33.18 -70.70
C HIS A 214 -39.67 33.63 -69.27
N ARG A 215 -40.68 34.24 -68.64
CA ARG A 215 -40.64 34.56 -67.21
C ARG A 215 -41.21 33.40 -66.40
N PHE A 216 -40.47 32.98 -65.38
CA PHE A 216 -40.86 31.92 -64.45
C PHE A 216 -40.78 32.43 -63.00
N SER A 217 -41.68 31.98 -62.14
CA SER A 217 -41.73 32.36 -60.71
C SER A 217 -41.81 31.08 -59.89
N SER A 218 -40.82 30.87 -59.01
CA SER A 218 -40.67 29.65 -58.22
C SER A 218 -40.80 29.94 -56.73
N SER A 219 -41.64 29.17 -56.03
CA SER A 219 -41.77 29.22 -54.57
C SER A 219 -40.81 28.25 -53.88
N LYS A 220 -40.56 28.45 -52.57
CA LYS A 220 -39.70 27.59 -51.74
C LYS A 220 -40.11 26.11 -51.75
N ASP A 221 -41.40 25.82 -51.94
CA ASP A 221 -41.95 24.46 -52.00
C ASP A 221 -42.24 24.06 -53.46
N CYS A 222 -41.18 23.82 -54.24
CA CYS A 222 -41.31 23.37 -55.61
C CYS A 222 -41.88 21.94 -55.67
N ASP A 223 -43.01 21.77 -56.35
CA ASP A 223 -43.61 20.48 -56.63
C ASP A 223 -42.90 19.77 -57.79
N VAL A 224 -43.07 18.44 -57.89
CA VAL A 224 -42.45 17.60 -58.93
C VAL A 224 -42.81 18.10 -60.34
N ALA A 225 -44.02 18.63 -60.52
CA ALA A 225 -44.47 19.21 -61.79
C ALA A 225 -43.66 20.44 -62.22
N THR A 226 -43.24 21.29 -61.27
CA THR A 226 -42.35 22.42 -61.54
C THR A 226 -40.96 21.96 -61.99
N CYS A 227 -40.43 20.90 -61.38
CA CYS A 227 -39.16 20.29 -61.79
C CYS A 227 -39.24 19.67 -63.19
N ASP A 228 -40.32 18.95 -63.51
CA ASP A 228 -40.54 18.35 -64.84
C ASP A 228 -40.70 19.41 -65.94
N PHE A 229 -41.32 20.55 -65.61
CA PHE A 229 -41.45 21.68 -66.54
C PHE A 229 -40.11 22.36 -66.82
N LEU A 230 -39.32 22.62 -65.77
CA LEU A 230 -37.97 23.17 -65.92
C LEU A 230 -37.09 22.20 -66.71
N TRP A 231 -37.13 20.90 -66.39
CA TRP A 231 -36.38 19.87 -67.13
C TRP A 231 -36.77 19.82 -68.61
N ASN A 232 -38.05 19.94 -68.96
CA ASN A 232 -38.49 20.03 -70.36
C ASN A 232 -37.96 21.28 -71.09
N LEU A 233 -37.84 22.42 -70.41
CA LEU A 233 -37.25 23.64 -70.97
C LEU A 233 -35.74 23.49 -71.18
N ILE A 234 -35.06 22.87 -70.21
CA ILE A 234 -33.64 22.51 -70.28
C ILE A 234 -33.41 21.57 -71.46
N GLU A 235 -34.18 20.48 -71.55
CA GLU A 235 -34.10 19.49 -72.62
C GLU A 235 -34.33 20.16 -73.98
N LYS A 236 -35.31 21.06 -74.12
CA LYS A 236 -35.50 21.83 -75.37
C LYS A 236 -34.32 22.74 -75.73
N SER A 237 -33.66 23.35 -74.74
CA SER A 237 -32.48 24.18 -74.97
C SER A 237 -31.23 23.35 -75.35
N LEU A 238 -31.11 22.13 -74.83
CA LEU A 238 -29.99 21.21 -75.09
C LEU A 238 -30.22 20.35 -76.36
N CYS A 239 -31.46 20.07 -76.74
CA CYS A 239 -31.85 19.24 -77.89
C CYS A 239 -31.65 19.91 -79.27
N ASN A 240 -30.91 21.03 -79.36
CA ASN A 240 -30.37 21.48 -80.65
C ASN A 240 -29.30 20.51 -81.21
N ASN A 241 -28.87 19.52 -80.42
CA ASN A 241 -28.17 18.34 -80.89
C ASN A 241 -29.09 17.10 -80.90
N GLY A 242 -29.99 17.02 -81.88
CA GLY A 242 -30.27 15.77 -82.60
C GLY A 242 -30.83 14.54 -81.89
N VAL A 243 -31.48 14.61 -80.72
CA VAL A 243 -32.19 13.44 -80.15
C VAL A 243 -33.60 13.82 -79.72
N ARG A 244 -34.60 13.19 -80.36
CA ARG A 244 -36.04 13.35 -80.08
C ARG A 244 -36.44 12.47 -78.90
N SER A 245 -37.03 13.05 -77.86
CA SER A 245 -37.91 12.35 -76.94
C SER A 245 -39.34 12.90 -77.12
N SER A 246 -40.31 11.99 -77.26
CA SER A 246 -41.72 12.33 -77.45
C SER A 246 -42.48 12.06 -76.15
N PHE A 247 -42.87 13.13 -75.46
CA PHE A 247 -43.95 13.06 -74.48
C PHE A 247 -44.99 14.14 -74.81
N LYS A 248 -46.18 13.68 -75.18
CA LYS A 248 -47.40 14.49 -75.25
C LYS A 248 -48.21 14.13 -74.01
N ASP A 249 -48.53 15.11 -73.16
CA ASP A 249 -49.84 15.16 -72.49
C ASP A 249 -50.09 16.54 -71.81
N PRO A 250 -51.33 16.85 -71.40
CA PRO A 250 -51.98 18.09 -71.80
C PRO A 250 -52.46 18.84 -70.57
N ASN A 251 -51.59 19.62 -69.92
CA ASN A 251 -52.00 20.59 -68.90
C ASN A 251 -50.90 21.63 -68.74
N THR A 252 -50.71 22.45 -69.77
CA THR A 252 -49.78 23.57 -69.72
C THR A 252 -50.43 24.74 -68.99
N PRO A 253 -49.78 25.33 -67.96
CA PRO A 253 -50.25 26.57 -67.36
C PRO A 253 -50.30 27.67 -68.43
N LYS A 254 -51.35 28.51 -68.42
CA LYS A 254 -51.50 29.62 -69.37
C LYS A 254 -50.32 30.59 -69.25
N LEU A 255 -49.55 30.71 -70.33
CA LEU A 255 -48.39 31.57 -70.44
C LEU A 255 -48.82 32.92 -71.05
N ASN A 256 -48.51 34.03 -70.39
CA ASN A 256 -48.50 35.34 -71.04
C ASN A 256 -47.15 35.50 -71.74
N SER A 257 -47.07 35.06 -72.99
CA SER A 257 -45.91 35.29 -73.85
C SER A 257 -45.94 36.71 -74.39
N ILE A 258 -44.92 37.50 -74.10
CA ILE A 258 -44.71 38.80 -74.72
C ILE A 258 -43.73 38.59 -75.88
N HIS A 259 -44.21 38.69 -77.12
CA HIS A 259 -43.35 38.74 -78.30
C HIS A 259 -42.80 40.16 -78.45
N LEU A 260 -41.51 40.35 -78.18
CA LEU A 260 -40.82 41.58 -78.52
C LEU A 260 -40.23 41.43 -79.92
N VAL A 261 -40.89 42.06 -80.90
CA VAL A 261 -40.37 42.18 -82.27
C VAL A 261 -39.33 43.30 -82.28
N SER A 262 -38.08 42.95 -82.57
CA SER A 262 -37.03 43.91 -82.89
C SER A 262 -37.37 44.61 -84.22
N ARG A 263 -37.82 45.87 -84.16
CA ARG A 263 -37.83 46.74 -85.34
C ARG A 263 -36.44 47.36 -85.48
N ASN A 264 -35.66 46.84 -86.43
CA ASN A 264 -34.49 47.55 -86.95
C ASN A 264 -34.99 48.79 -87.70
N TYR A 265 -34.67 49.96 -87.17
CA TYR A 265 -34.83 51.24 -87.86
C TYR A 265 -33.77 51.37 -88.96
N ASN A 266 -34.21 51.58 -90.19
CA ASN A 266 -33.61 52.50 -91.15
C ASN A 266 -34.74 53.39 -91.68
#